data_AF-A0A1W1DVE0-F1
#
_entry.id   AF-A0A1W1DVE0-F1
#
_cell.length_a   1.000
_cell.length_b   1.000
_cell.length_c   1.000
_cell.angle_alpha   90.00
_cell.angle_beta   90.00
_cell.angle_gamma   90.00
#
_symmetry.space_group_name_H-M   'P 1'
#
loop_
_entity.id
_entity.type
_entity.pdbx_description
1 polymer ?
#
loop_
_entity_poly.entity_id
_entity_poly.type
_entity_poly.pdbx_seq_one_letter_code
_entity_poly.pdbx_strand_id
1 'polypeptide(L)'
;MPFTDDTTQLIDTTNLLLQDELISQEAKDRLWKQGQRKTAFLVGFIERMKDNLPNNSGTIALDKSIKELECVSSEQGQIMLTTIAHILKKINQEHVLYRTLEVLGGCLSHPMIQPLDQIESLQSQAQSVLEKLGLDDEKIKARLLLAGVSERLAVSTISAHSLAGSAIRKKLDNVLSPIQDALKLLTTP
;
A
#
# COMPACT_ATOMS: atom_id res chain seq x y z
N MET A 1 -26.25 -4.88 -18.47
CA MET A 1 -26.42 -4.19 -17.17
C MET A 1 -25.05 -3.84 -16.65
N PRO A 2 -24.73 -2.60 -16.26
CA PRO A 2 -23.39 -2.28 -15.80
C PRO A 2 -23.30 -2.74 -14.35
N PHE A 3 -22.71 -3.91 -14.13
CA PHE A 3 -22.31 -4.35 -12.80
C PHE A 3 -21.09 -3.51 -12.43
N THR A 4 -21.29 -2.39 -11.75
CA THR A 4 -20.26 -1.92 -10.82
C THR A 4 -19.98 -3.07 -9.86
N ASP A 5 -18.76 -3.61 -9.91
CA ASP A 5 -18.30 -4.68 -9.04
C ASP A 5 -18.61 -4.29 -7.57
N ASP A 6 -19.31 -5.16 -6.83
CA ASP A 6 -19.72 -4.99 -5.42
C ASP A 6 -18.53 -4.48 -4.56
N THR A 7 -17.33 -4.92 -4.93
CA THR A 7 -16.06 -4.50 -4.34
C THR A 7 -15.76 -3.02 -4.51
N THR A 8 -15.84 -2.49 -5.73
CA THR A 8 -15.52 -1.09 -6.03
C THR A 8 -16.51 -0.17 -5.33
N GLN A 9 -17.81 -0.53 -5.36
CA GLN A 9 -18.84 0.19 -4.62
C GLN A 9 -18.57 0.21 -3.12
N LEU A 10 -18.09 -0.90 -2.56
CA LEU A 10 -17.75 -0.99 -1.14
C LEU A 10 -16.58 -0.07 -0.78
N ILE A 11 -15.51 -0.03 -1.59
CA ILE A 11 -14.38 0.89 -1.37
C ILE A 11 -14.87 2.34 -1.45
N ASP A 12 -15.63 2.69 -2.49
CA ASP A 12 -16.11 4.07 -2.70
C ASP A 12 -17.09 4.51 -1.62
N THR A 13 -18.00 3.63 -1.19
CA THR A 13 -18.90 3.88 -0.07
C THR A 13 -18.12 4.10 1.22
N THR A 14 -17.09 3.27 1.47
CA THR A 14 -16.24 3.44 2.65
C THR A 14 -15.53 4.79 2.61
N ASN A 15 -14.95 5.16 1.47
CA ASN A 15 -14.34 6.47 1.28
C ASN A 15 -15.30 7.62 1.56
N LEU A 16 -16.53 7.54 1.04
CA LEU A 16 -17.58 8.54 1.25
C LEU A 16 -17.95 8.66 2.73
N LEU A 17 -18.15 7.54 3.42
CA LEU A 17 -18.47 7.54 4.85
C LEU A 17 -17.34 8.09 5.73
N LEU A 18 -16.09 7.94 5.28
CA LEU A 18 -14.91 8.47 5.96
C LEU A 18 -14.63 9.95 5.63
N GLN A 19 -15.44 10.61 4.80
CA GLN A 19 -15.35 12.05 4.59
C GLN A 19 -15.86 12.78 5.84
N ASP A 20 -15.06 13.71 6.34
CA ASP A 20 -15.38 14.59 7.46
C ASP A 20 -15.84 13.82 8.73
N GLU A 21 -16.89 14.30 9.39
CA GLU A 21 -17.51 13.68 10.56
C GLU A 21 -18.83 12.98 10.24
N LEU A 22 -19.01 12.49 9.01
CA LEU A 22 -20.24 11.80 8.57
C LEU A 22 -20.58 10.59 9.43
N ILE A 23 -19.57 9.93 10.00
CA ILE A 23 -19.74 8.83 10.94
C ILE A 23 -18.91 9.04 12.21
N SER A 24 -19.42 8.54 13.33
CA SER A 24 -18.75 8.58 14.62
C SER A 24 -17.46 7.74 14.62
N GLN A 25 -16.57 8.02 15.58
CA GLN A 25 -15.35 7.21 15.77
C GLN A 25 -15.68 5.73 16.02
N GLU A 26 -16.76 5.44 16.76
CA GLU A 26 -17.20 4.06 17.00
C GLU A 26 -17.60 3.35 15.69
N ALA A 27 -18.24 4.07 14.77
CA ALA A 27 -18.59 3.54 13.45
C ALA A 27 -17.33 3.30 12.59
N LYS A 28 -16.33 4.20 12.66
CA LYS A 28 -15.01 4.02 12.02
C LYS A 28 -14.33 2.75 12.54
N ASP A 29 -14.31 2.54 13.86
CA ASP A 29 -13.70 1.36 14.47
C ASP A 29 -14.41 0.06 14.07
N ARG A 30 -15.74 0.07 13.97
CA ARG A 30 -16.52 -1.07 13.48
C ARG A 30 -16.18 -1.39 12.01
N LEU A 31 -16.12 -0.39 11.14
CA LEU A 31 -15.74 -0.57 9.73
C LEU A 31 -14.30 -1.07 9.59
N TRP A 32 -13.36 -0.53 10.37
CA TRP A 32 -11.98 -1.00 10.40
C TRP A 32 -11.88 -2.48 10.79
N LYS A 33 -12.61 -2.90 11.84
CA LYS A 33 -12.68 -4.31 12.27
C LYS A 33 -13.25 -5.21 11.17
N GLN A 34 -14.26 -4.77 10.43
CA GLN A 34 -14.77 -5.50 9.27
C GLN A 34 -13.71 -5.61 8.17
N GLY A 35 -12.94 -4.53 7.96
CA GLY A 35 -11.84 -4.48 7.01
C GLY A 35 -10.77 -5.55 7.20
N GLN A 36 -10.53 -5.97 8.44
CA GLN A 36 -9.58 -7.05 8.73
C GLN A 36 -9.94 -8.39 8.03
N ARG A 37 -11.23 -8.60 7.72
CA ARG A 37 -11.75 -9.75 6.97
C ARG A 37 -12.01 -9.40 5.50
N LYS A 38 -12.57 -8.22 5.22
CA LYS A 38 -12.91 -7.74 3.88
C LYS A 38 -12.04 -6.52 3.53
N THR A 39 -10.90 -6.77 2.87
CA THR A 39 -9.86 -5.76 2.65
C THR A 39 -10.31 -4.54 1.85
N ALA A 40 -11.39 -4.63 1.06
CA ALA A 40 -12.00 -3.50 0.39
C ALA A 40 -12.37 -2.32 1.33
N PHE A 41 -12.81 -2.60 2.56
CA PHE A 41 -13.01 -1.52 3.55
C PHE A 41 -11.68 -0.84 3.87
N LEU A 42 -10.61 -1.62 4.10
CA LEU A 42 -9.29 -1.07 4.43
C LEU A 42 -8.72 -0.21 3.31
N VAL A 43 -9.00 -0.54 2.04
CA VAL A 43 -8.62 0.31 0.89
C VAL A 43 -9.21 1.71 1.05
N GLY A 44 -10.50 1.81 1.41
CA GLY A 44 -11.11 3.12 1.67
C GLY A 44 -10.47 3.87 2.84
N PHE A 45 -10.04 3.16 3.88
CA PHE A 45 -9.30 3.80 4.98
C PHE A 45 -7.95 4.34 4.53
N ILE A 46 -7.13 3.56 3.82
CA ILE A 46 -5.78 4.00 3.41
C ILE A 46 -5.84 5.12 2.36
N GLU A 47 -6.91 5.20 1.56
CA GLU A 47 -7.12 6.30 0.62
C GLU A 47 -7.58 7.58 1.30
N ARG A 48 -8.42 7.49 2.34
CA ARG A 48 -9.06 8.67 2.93
C ARG A 48 -8.43 9.17 4.23
N MET A 49 -7.83 8.30 5.03
CA MET A 49 -7.40 8.60 6.41
C MET A 49 -5.89 8.52 6.59
N LYS A 50 -5.10 9.03 5.63
CA LYS A 50 -3.64 8.87 5.56
C LYS A 50 -2.88 9.14 6.88
N ASP A 51 -3.33 10.12 7.66
CA ASP A 51 -2.69 10.54 8.92
C ASP A 51 -3.57 10.29 10.17
N ASN A 52 -4.66 9.52 10.03
CA ASN A 52 -5.62 9.28 11.11
C ASN A 52 -6.22 7.86 11.06
N LEU A 53 -5.41 6.87 10.71
CA LEU A 53 -5.81 5.46 10.70
C LEU A 53 -6.01 4.94 12.14
N PRO A 54 -7.00 4.06 12.37
CA PRO A 54 -7.24 3.46 13.69
C PRO A 54 -6.05 2.63 14.21
N ASN A 55 -5.52 3.01 15.38
CA ASN A 55 -4.43 2.30 16.05
C ASN A 55 -4.92 1.21 17.03
N ASN A 56 -5.67 0.23 16.54
CA ASN A 56 -6.24 -0.83 17.38
C ASN A 56 -5.21 -1.87 17.87
N SER A 57 -3.98 -1.85 17.33
CA SER A 57 -2.93 -2.82 17.63
C SER A 57 -1.80 -2.26 18.50
N GLY A 58 -1.87 -0.99 18.91
CA GLY A 58 -0.82 -0.35 19.70
C GLY A 58 0.48 -0.20 18.91
N THR A 59 0.39 0.02 17.60
CA THR A 59 1.53 0.32 16.75
C THR A 59 2.19 1.61 17.27
N ILE A 60 3.53 1.62 17.32
CA ILE A 60 4.32 2.75 17.78
C ILE A 60 5.21 3.26 16.66
N ALA A 61 5.65 4.51 16.78
CA ALA A 61 6.68 5.08 15.91
C ALA A 61 8.01 4.31 16.05
N LEU A 62 8.81 4.31 14.98
CA LEU A 62 10.19 3.85 15.01
C LEU A 62 11.12 5.01 15.35
N ASP A 63 12.09 4.77 16.23
CA ASP A 63 13.11 5.78 16.59
C ASP A 63 14.17 5.88 15.49
N LYS A 64 13.90 6.69 14.46
CA LYS A 64 14.82 6.97 13.36
C LYS A 64 14.79 8.44 12.97
N SER A 65 15.93 9.10 13.11
CA SER A 65 16.14 10.51 12.74
C SER A 65 16.70 10.70 11.33
N ILE A 66 16.33 9.83 10.38
CA ILE A 66 16.75 9.94 8.98
C ILE A 66 15.60 10.56 8.18
N LYS A 67 15.85 11.72 7.57
CA LYS A 67 14.85 12.47 6.78
C LYS A 67 14.13 11.62 5.74
N GLU A 68 14.86 10.77 5.02
CA GLU A 68 14.28 9.85 4.05
C GLU A 68 13.26 8.89 4.67
N LEU A 69 13.40 8.52 5.94
CA LEU A 69 12.54 7.55 6.62
C LEU A 69 11.47 8.19 7.51
N GLU A 70 11.35 9.51 7.58
CA GLU A 70 10.39 10.19 8.46
C GLU A 70 8.94 9.77 8.17
N CYS A 71 8.57 9.71 6.89
CA CYS A 71 7.22 9.32 6.46
C CYS A 71 6.82 7.90 6.86
N VAL A 72 7.79 7.00 7.04
CA VAL A 72 7.55 5.61 7.44
C VAL A 72 7.77 5.38 8.92
N SER A 73 8.55 6.24 9.60
CA SER A 73 8.93 6.04 11.01
C SER A 73 7.88 6.60 11.98
N SER A 74 6.95 7.44 11.52
CA SER A 74 5.84 7.89 12.36
C SER A 74 4.88 6.75 12.72
N GLU A 75 4.10 6.92 13.79
CA GLU A 75 3.07 5.96 14.19
C GLU A 75 2.08 5.68 13.05
N GLN A 76 1.56 6.74 12.42
CA GLN A 76 0.60 6.63 11.32
C GLN A 76 1.25 6.05 10.06
N GLY A 77 2.53 6.35 9.79
CA GLY A 77 3.31 5.70 8.74
C GLY A 77 3.42 4.19 8.96
N GLN A 78 3.69 3.75 10.19
CA GLN A 78 3.73 2.33 10.54
C GLN A 78 2.35 1.66 10.40
N ILE A 79 1.27 2.30 10.85
CA ILE A 79 -0.10 1.78 10.68
C ILE A 79 -0.45 1.67 9.20
N MET A 80 -0.10 2.68 8.39
CA MET A 80 -0.32 2.69 6.94
C MET A 80 0.39 1.51 6.27
N LEU A 81 1.70 1.36 6.47
CA LEU A 81 2.48 0.31 5.81
C LEU A 81 2.07 -1.09 6.26
N THR A 82 1.78 -1.30 7.54
CA THR A 82 1.30 -2.60 8.04
C THR A 82 -0.08 -2.94 7.49
N THR A 83 -0.97 -1.95 7.34
CA THR A 83 -2.28 -2.13 6.73
C THR A 83 -2.17 -2.49 5.25
N ILE A 84 -1.33 -1.78 4.50
CA ILE A 84 -1.04 -2.09 3.09
C ILE A 84 -0.47 -3.51 2.95
N ALA A 85 0.51 -3.89 3.78
CA ALA A 85 1.08 -5.23 3.77
C ALA A 85 0.01 -6.31 4.01
N HIS A 86 -0.91 -6.07 4.93
CA HIS A 86 -2.04 -6.96 5.22
C HIS A 86 -3.02 -7.08 4.05
N ILE A 87 -3.39 -5.97 3.41
CA ILE A 87 -4.26 -5.97 2.22
C ILE A 87 -3.61 -6.80 1.11
N LEU A 88 -2.35 -6.52 0.79
CA LEU A 88 -1.61 -7.20 -0.28
C LEU A 88 -1.44 -8.71 -0.01
N LYS A 89 -1.23 -9.14 1.24
CA LYS A 89 -1.20 -10.58 1.60
C LYS A 89 -2.53 -11.28 1.29
N LYS A 90 -3.64 -10.56 1.42
CA LYS A 90 -4.99 -11.10 1.26
C LYS A 90 -5.58 -10.88 -0.13
N ILE A 91 -4.82 -10.32 -1.06
CA ILE A 91 -5.36 -9.89 -2.34
C ILE A 91 -6.01 -11.03 -3.14
N ASN A 92 -7.21 -10.75 -3.64
CA ASN A 92 -8.00 -11.68 -4.46
C ASN A 92 -8.88 -10.94 -5.49
N GLN A 93 -8.76 -9.62 -5.59
CA GLN A 93 -9.58 -8.74 -6.43
C GLN A 93 -8.68 -7.67 -7.07
N GLU A 94 -8.85 -7.44 -8.36
CA GLU A 94 -8.02 -6.52 -9.15
C GLU A 94 -8.09 -5.07 -8.65
N HIS A 95 -9.30 -4.54 -8.44
CA HIS A 95 -9.48 -3.16 -7.99
C HIS A 95 -8.89 -2.88 -6.61
N VAL A 96 -8.95 -3.85 -5.69
CA VAL A 96 -8.30 -3.75 -4.37
C VAL A 96 -6.78 -3.67 -4.56
N LEU A 97 -6.23 -4.41 -5.52
CA LEU A 97 -4.78 -4.44 -5.77
C LEU A 97 -4.32 -3.08 -6.27
N TYR A 98 -4.91 -2.62 -7.37
CA TYR A 98 -4.50 -1.40 -8.06
C TYR A 98 -4.54 -0.19 -7.13
N ARG A 99 -5.67 0.01 -6.45
CA ARG A 99 -5.84 1.12 -5.51
C ARG A 99 -4.84 1.06 -4.35
N THR A 100 -4.55 -0.14 -3.84
CA THR A 100 -3.55 -0.31 -2.78
C THR A 100 -2.14 0.01 -3.28
N LEU A 101 -1.78 -0.40 -4.50
CA LEU A 101 -0.47 -0.09 -5.09
C LEU A 101 -0.31 1.42 -5.35
N GLU A 102 -1.36 2.09 -5.84
CA GLU A 102 -1.37 3.54 -6.03
C GLU A 102 -1.18 4.31 -4.71
N VAL A 103 -1.91 3.92 -3.67
CA VAL A 103 -1.74 4.52 -2.33
C VAL A 103 -0.33 4.29 -1.80
N LEU A 104 0.23 3.08 -1.98
CA LEU A 104 1.59 2.78 -1.52
C LEU A 104 2.64 3.68 -2.19
N GLY A 105 2.61 3.78 -3.52
CA GLY A 105 3.51 4.67 -4.26
C GLY A 105 3.33 6.13 -3.87
N GLY A 106 2.08 6.61 -3.80
CA GLY A 106 1.76 7.98 -3.43
C GLY A 106 2.14 8.34 -1.99
N CYS A 107 2.06 7.39 -1.05
CA CYS A 107 2.50 7.59 0.33
C CYS A 107 4.01 7.77 0.45
N LEU A 108 4.78 7.09 -0.40
CA LEU A 108 6.23 7.03 -0.32
C LEU A 108 6.94 7.83 -1.42
N SER A 109 6.18 8.59 -2.21
CA SER A 109 6.65 9.31 -3.40
C SER A 109 7.97 10.05 -3.14
N HIS A 110 8.88 9.95 -4.11
CA HIS A 110 10.16 10.64 -4.07
C HIS A 110 10.40 11.33 -5.42
N PRO A 111 10.91 12.59 -5.47
CA PRO A 111 11.03 13.33 -6.73
C PRO A 111 11.89 12.65 -7.81
N MET A 112 12.84 11.82 -7.41
CA MET A 112 13.73 11.09 -8.32
C MET A 112 13.24 9.67 -8.67
N ILE A 113 12.11 9.25 -8.11
CA ILE A 113 11.50 7.95 -8.39
C ILE A 113 10.24 8.17 -9.25
N GLN A 114 10.11 7.37 -10.29
CA GLN A 114 8.99 7.38 -11.22
C GLN A 114 8.37 5.99 -11.30
N PRO A 115 7.03 5.86 -11.36
CA PRO A 115 6.40 4.56 -11.48
C PRO A 115 6.73 3.84 -12.79
N LEU A 116 7.13 2.58 -12.69
CA LEU A 116 7.45 1.71 -13.83
C LEU A 116 6.54 0.46 -13.82
N ASP A 117 6.52 -0.25 -14.94
CA ASP A 117 5.71 -1.44 -15.19
C ASP A 117 6.46 -2.77 -14.91
N GLN A 118 7.75 -2.69 -14.56
CA GLN A 118 8.59 -3.84 -14.21
C GLN A 118 9.27 -3.63 -12.85
N ILE A 119 9.19 -4.67 -11.99
CA ILE A 119 9.73 -4.61 -10.63
C ILE A 119 11.26 -4.53 -10.62
N GLU A 120 11.93 -5.19 -11.57
CA GLU A 120 13.39 -5.18 -11.72
C GLU A 120 13.90 -3.79 -12.12
N SER A 121 13.14 -3.09 -12.97
CA SER A 121 13.43 -1.72 -13.38
C SER A 121 13.27 -0.75 -12.21
N LEU A 122 12.26 -0.95 -11.35
CA LEU A 122 12.12 -0.16 -10.11
C LEU A 122 13.26 -0.42 -9.12
N GLN A 123 13.67 -1.67 -8.94
CA GLN A 123 14.82 -2.02 -8.10
C GLN A 123 16.10 -1.33 -8.58
N SER A 124 16.33 -1.35 -9.90
CA SER A 124 17.47 -0.67 -10.53
C SER A 124 17.40 0.85 -10.32
N GLN A 125 16.21 1.44 -10.46
CA GLN A 125 16.00 2.87 -10.24
C GLN A 125 16.24 3.26 -8.77
N ALA A 126 15.70 2.51 -7.82
CA ALA A 126 15.88 2.73 -6.40
C ALA A 126 17.37 2.67 -6.00
N GLN A 127 18.11 1.68 -6.53
CA GLN A 127 19.56 1.58 -6.34
C GLN A 127 20.30 2.81 -6.90
N SER A 128 20.00 3.21 -8.14
CA SER A 128 20.65 4.38 -8.76
C SER A 128 20.36 5.68 -8.00
N VAL A 129 19.15 5.85 -7.47
CA VAL A 129 18.81 7.03 -6.65
C VAL A 129 19.53 6.99 -5.30
N LEU A 130 19.60 5.83 -4.65
CA LEU A 130 20.34 5.66 -3.40
C LEU A 130 21.82 6.06 -3.56
N GLU A 131 22.47 5.59 -4.63
CA GLU A 131 23.85 5.94 -4.97
C GLU A 131 24.03 7.43 -5.24
N LYS A 132 23.09 8.07 -5.97
CA LYS A 132 23.11 9.51 -6.24
C LYS A 132 22.96 10.35 -4.98
N LEU A 133 22.25 9.85 -3.98
CA LEU A 133 22.13 10.50 -2.68
C LEU A 133 23.36 10.28 -1.79
N GLY A 134 24.30 9.41 -2.20
CA GLY A 134 25.49 9.07 -1.41
C GLY A 134 25.14 8.28 -0.13
N LEU A 135 24.04 7.53 -0.17
CA LEU A 135 23.54 6.74 0.96
C LEU A 135 23.80 5.25 0.72
N ASP A 136 23.90 4.48 1.80
CA ASP A 136 24.06 3.03 1.77
C ASP A 136 23.22 2.41 2.90
N ASP A 137 21.90 2.48 2.73
CA ASP A 137 20.92 1.99 3.73
C ASP A 137 19.79 1.24 3.02
N GLU A 138 19.63 -0.04 3.38
CA GLU A 138 18.63 -0.94 2.80
C GLU A 138 17.18 -0.52 3.11
N LYS A 139 16.91 0.13 4.25
CA LYS A 139 15.57 0.69 4.54
C LYS A 139 15.27 1.87 3.62
N ILE A 140 16.26 2.73 3.33
CA ILE A 140 16.07 3.82 2.36
C ILE A 140 15.84 3.27 0.96
N LYS A 141 16.61 2.26 0.55
CA LYS A 141 16.41 1.56 -0.73
C LYS A 141 15.02 0.93 -0.85
N ALA A 142 14.55 0.26 0.21
CA ALA A 142 13.20 -0.30 0.26
C ALA A 142 12.13 0.79 0.13
N ARG A 143 12.28 1.94 0.80
CA ARG A 143 11.37 3.08 0.64
C ARG A 143 11.34 3.58 -0.81
N LEU A 144 12.52 3.77 -1.42
CA LEU A 144 12.65 4.25 -2.80
C LEU A 144 12.05 3.26 -3.80
N LEU A 145 12.20 1.95 -3.58
CA LEU A 145 11.52 0.92 -4.38
C LEU A 145 10.00 1.08 -4.30
N LEU A 146 9.45 1.20 -3.09
CA LEU A 146 8.01 1.31 -2.88
C LEU A 146 7.45 2.64 -3.39
N ALA A 147 8.24 3.70 -3.45
CA ALA A 147 7.85 5.01 -4.01
C ALA A 147 7.48 4.96 -5.50
N GLY A 148 7.98 3.96 -6.24
CA GLY A 148 7.66 3.75 -7.65
C GLY A 148 6.60 2.68 -7.91
N VAL A 149 6.05 2.07 -6.85
CA VAL A 149 4.99 1.08 -6.99
C VAL A 149 3.70 1.75 -7.48
N SER A 150 3.02 1.13 -8.43
CA SER A 150 1.74 1.55 -9.00
C SER A 150 1.03 0.35 -9.60
N GLU A 151 -0.22 0.51 -10.04
CA GLU A 151 -0.98 -0.53 -10.73
C GLU A 151 -0.27 -1.06 -11.99
N ARG A 152 0.62 -0.26 -12.59
CA ARG A 152 1.38 -0.59 -13.81
C ARG A 152 2.13 -1.92 -13.71
N LEU A 153 2.57 -2.29 -12.50
CA LEU A 153 3.27 -3.56 -12.24
C LEU A 153 2.36 -4.79 -12.40
N ALA A 154 1.05 -4.61 -12.37
CA ALA A 154 0.08 -5.70 -12.34
C ALA A 154 -0.86 -5.72 -13.56
N VAL A 155 -1.13 -4.57 -14.20
CA VAL A 155 -2.10 -4.42 -15.31
C VAL A 155 -1.83 -5.40 -16.45
N SER A 156 -0.60 -5.46 -16.96
CA SER A 156 -0.25 -6.32 -18.09
C SER A 156 -0.48 -7.81 -17.78
N THR A 157 -0.09 -8.24 -16.58
CA THR A 157 -0.20 -9.63 -16.15
C THR A 157 -1.65 -10.03 -15.87
N ILE A 158 -2.44 -9.16 -15.24
CA ILE A 158 -3.87 -9.42 -14.99
C ILE A 158 -4.64 -9.50 -16.31
N SER A 159 -4.45 -8.53 -17.20
CA SER A 159 -5.13 -8.50 -18.50
C SER A 159 -4.79 -9.72 -19.36
N ALA A 160 -3.50 -10.08 -19.46
CA ALA A 160 -3.05 -11.22 -20.27
C ALA A 160 -3.60 -12.58 -19.81
N HIS A 161 -4.00 -12.70 -18.54
CA HIS A 161 -4.40 -13.98 -17.94
C HIS A 161 -5.83 -13.99 -17.38
N SER A 162 -6.59 -12.89 -17.54
CA SER A 162 -7.95 -12.73 -17.00
C SER A 162 -8.04 -13.19 -15.52
N LEU A 163 -7.07 -12.75 -14.71
CA LEU A 163 -6.88 -13.28 -13.36
C LEU A 163 -8.00 -12.84 -12.42
N ALA A 164 -8.52 -13.78 -11.64
CA ALA A 164 -9.46 -13.50 -10.55
C ALA A 164 -9.12 -14.34 -9.31
N GLY A 165 -9.55 -13.88 -8.14
CA GLY A 165 -9.43 -14.63 -6.90
C GLY A 165 -7.98 -14.92 -6.51
N SER A 166 -7.73 -16.13 -6.01
CA SER A 166 -6.41 -16.56 -5.54
C SER A 166 -5.34 -16.64 -6.65
N ALA A 167 -5.74 -16.68 -7.92
CA ALA A 167 -4.82 -16.72 -9.05
C ALA A 167 -4.01 -15.42 -9.19
N ILE A 168 -4.56 -14.28 -8.77
CA ILE A 168 -3.89 -12.96 -8.79
C ILE A 168 -2.58 -13.04 -8.01
N ARG A 169 -2.62 -13.48 -6.75
CA ARG A 169 -1.41 -13.60 -5.91
C ARG A 169 -0.36 -14.52 -6.50
N LYS A 170 -0.79 -15.71 -6.93
CA LYS A 170 0.14 -16.73 -7.44
C LYS A 170 0.87 -16.24 -8.69
N LYS A 171 0.17 -15.52 -9.57
CA LYS A 171 0.75 -15.08 -10.83
C LYS A 171 1.60 -13.81 -10.69
N LEU A 172 1.27 -12.94 -9.73
CA LEU A 172 2.01 -11.73 -9.41
C LEU A 172 3.04 -11.93 -8.30
N ASP A 173 3.42 -13.17 -7.97
CA ASP A 173 4.34 -13.44 -6.87
C ASP A 173 5.69 -12.73 -7.03
N ASN A 174 6.21 -12.70 -8.27
CA ASN A 174 7.44 -11.98 -8.62
C ASN A 174 7.36 -10.47 -8.36
N VAL A 175 6.16 -9.88 -8.38
CA VAL A 175 5.92 -8.46 -8.11
C VAL A 175 5.60 -8.24 -6.63
N LEU A 176 4.72 -9.06 -6.05
CA LEU A 176 4.21 -8.87 -4.69
C LEU A 176 5.24 -9.26 -3.63
N SER A 177 6.09 -10.26 -3.88
CA SER A 177 7.10 -10.70 -2.91
C SER A 177 8.14 -9.61 -2.60
N PRO A 178 8.79 -8.96 -3.60
CA PRO A 178 9.68 -7.83 -3.33
C PRO A 178 9.01 -6.66 -2.60
N ILE A 179 7.75 -6.36 -2.93
CA ILE A 179 6.97 -5.32 -2.24
C ILE A 179 6.72 -5.70 -0.78
N GLN A 180 6.35 -6.95 -0.51
CA GLN A 180 6.14 -7.45 0.85
C GLN A 180 7.43 -7.46 1.67
N ASP A 181 8.56 -7.82 1.07
CA ASP A 181 9.86 -7.81 1.73
C ASP A 181 10.29 -6.39 2.09
N ALA A 182 10.11 -5.43 1.18
CA ALA A 182 10.37 -4.02 1.44
C ALA A 182 9.46 -3.46 2.56
N LEU A 183 8.15 -3.76 2.51
CA LEU A 183 7.21 -3.38 3.57
C LEU A 183 7.63 -3.97 4.92
N LYS A 184 7.96 -5.26 4.96
CA LYS A 184 8.43 -5.94 6.17
C LYS A 184 9.69 -5.28 6.73
N LEU A 185 10.64 -4.93 5.88
CA LEU A 185 11.88 -4.26 6.29
C LEU A 185 11.58 -2.88 6.92
N LEU A 186 10.63 -2.12 6.37
CA LEU A 186 10.24 -0.80 6.87
C LEU A 186 9.36 -0.83 8.12
N THR A 187 8.64 -1.93 8.36
CA THR A 187 7.76 -2.09 9.54
C THR A 187 8.39 -2.88 10.69
N THR A 188 9.63 -3.32 10.52
CA THR A 188 10.39 -3.99 11.58
C THR A 188 11.25 -2.94 12.30
N PRO A 189 11.23 -2.88 13.65
CA PRO A 189 12.10 -1.99 14.42
C PRO A 189 13.56 -2.06 13.98
#